data_AF-W4VQP2-F1
#
_entry.id   AF-W4VQP2-F1
#
_cell.length_a   1.000
_cell.length_b   1.000
_cell.length_c   1.000
_cell.angle_alpha   90.00
_cell.angle_beta   90.00
_cell.angle_gamma   90.00
#
_symmetry.space_group_name_H-M   'P 1'
#
loop_
_entity.id
_entity.type
_entity.pdbx_description
1 polymer ?
#
loop_
_entity_poly.entity_id
_entity_poly.type
_entity_poly.pdbx_seq_one_letter_code
_entity_poly.pdbx_strand_id
1 'polypeptide(L)'
;MKTSEPMEIQKAVLSAKQAVLQKRSLKSDTTIKNQAFRDQLFKKLILEGDLSQVNSAVIPTIFPTIRLDETSYRVAILTADGWGVETADQELLLFSIHNMLKELVYCETLIDDKQIILLLPNVFATEAEPSFIRAIEQIEDFLKCTVTVSIGSPVTAIDKIHHSFHEAEAIFPFYTILPNETVITPEKVKNRTGGAIRSVQPIRKPKLSPY
;
A
#
# COMPACT_ATOMS: atom_id res chain seq x y z
N MET A 1 -53.70 -38.24 16.45
CA MET A 1 -52.46 -38.07 17.24
C MET A 1 -51.60 -37.00 16.61
N LYS A 2 -51.38 -35.91 17.36
CA LYS A 2 -50.20 -35.02 17.41
C LYS A 2 -49.68 -34.40 16.10
N THR A 3 -50.23 -33.24 15.76
CA THR A 3 -49.59 -32.18 14.97
C THR A 3 -48.47 -31.55 15.81
N SER A 4 -47.21 -31.73 15.41
CA SER A 4 -46.08 -30.96 15.96
C SER A 4 -46.26 -29.48 15.60
N GLU A 5 -46.13 -28.62 16.61
CA GLU A 5 -46.56 -27.23 16.56
C GLU A 5 -45.68 -26.34 15.66
N PRO A 6 -46.26 -25.36 14.95
CA PRO A 6 -45.55 -24.36 14.12
C PRO A 6 -44.42 -23.59 14.85
N MET A 7 -44.44 -23.61 16.18
CA MET A 7 -43.48 -22.94 17.06
C MET A 7 -42.07 -23.56 17.02
N GLU A 8 -41.95 -24.88 16.86
CA GLU A 8 -40.63 -25.57 16.85
C GLU A 8 -39.85 -25.26 15.57
N ILE A 9 -40.55 -25.16 14.44
CA ILE A 9 -39.96 -24.85 13.13
C ILE A 9 -39.46 -23.40 13.09
N GLN A 10 -40.25 -22.43 13.59
CA GLN A 10 -39.82 -21.03 13.66
C GLN A 10 -38.61 -20.84 14.58
N LYS A 11 -38.57 -21.52 15.74
CA LYS A 11 -37.44 -21.45 16.67
C LYS A 11 -36.17 -22.05 16.07
N ALA A 12 -36.29 -23.13 15.31
CA ALA A 12 -35.17 -23.74 14.59
C ALA A 12 -34.61 -22.83 13.49
N VAL A 13 -35.48 -22.17 12.70
CA VAL A 13 -35.06 -21.23 11.65
C VAL A 13 -34.37 -19.99 12.24
N LEU A 14 -34.89 -19.44 13.34
CA LEU A 14 -34.25 -18.31 14.03
C LEU A 14 -32.89 -18.68 14.63
N SER A 15 -32.78 -19.87 15.23
CA SER A 15 -31.53 -20.37 15.80
C SER A 15 -30.47 -20.65 14.72
N ALA A 16 -30.87 -21.21 13.58
CA ALA A 16 -29.98 -21.42 12.44
C ALA A 16 -29.50 -20.10 11.83
N LYS A 17 -30.38 -19.09 11.71
CA LYS A 17 -30.03 -17.73 11.26
C LYS A 17 -29.03 -17.07 12.22
N GLN A 18 -29.25 -17.18 13.54
CA GLN A 18 -28.34 -16.67 14.56
C GLN A 18 -26.98 -17.37 14.54
N ALA A 19 -26.94 -18.70 14.38
CA ALA A 19 -25.68 -19.45 14.27
C ALA A 19 -24.88 -19.08 13.02
N VAL A 20 -25.55 -18.85 11.88
CA VAL A 20 -24.90 -18.37 10.64
C VAL A 20 -24.37 -16.96 10.79
N LEU A 21 -25.13 -16.06 11.44
CA LEU A 21 -24.68 -14.69 11.72
C LEU A 21 -23.49 -14.66 12.69
N GLN A 22 -23.51 -15.46 13.76
CA GLN A 22 -22.41 -15.58 14.71
C GLN A 22 -21.14 -16.18 14.07
N LYS A 23 -21.29 -17.17 13.19
CA LYS A 23 -20.15 -17.73 12.45
C LYS A 23 -19.57 -16.74 11.43
N ARG A 24 -20.40 -15.84 10.89
CA ARG A 24 -19.96 -14.75 10.02
C ARG A 24 -19.30 -13.61 10.81
N SER A 25 -19.83 -13.23 11.97
CA SER A 25 -19.24 -12.19 12.82
C SER A 25 -17.90 -12.61 13.39
N LEU A 26 -17.75 -13.86 13.85
CA LEU A 26 -16.47 -14.34 14.38
C LEU A 26 -15.40 -14.39 13.28
N LYS A 27 -15.78 -14.78 12.06
CA LYS A 27 -14.88 -14.75 10.90
C LYS A 27 -14.54 -13.32 10.48
N SER A 28 -15.51 -12.41 10.46
CA SER A 28 -15.25 -11.00 10.14
C SER A 28 -14.34 -10.36 11.19
N ASP A 29 -14.54 -10.64 12.47
CA ASP A 29 -13.72 -10.09 13.56
C ASP A 29 -12.28 -10.58 13.46
N THR A 30 -12.05 -11.85 13.12
CA THR A 30 -10.69 -12.36 12.87
C THR A 30 -10.06 -11.74 11.63
N THR A 31 -10.82 -11.57 10.54
CA THR A 31 -10.30 -10.96 9.31
C THR A 31 -9.99 -9.49 9.51
N ILE A 32 -10.84 -8.74 10.21
CA ILE A 32 -10.64 -7.32 10.54
C ILE A 32 -9.40 -7.16 11.44
N LYS A 33 -9.25 -8.01 12.47
CA LYS A 33 -8.06 -7.98 13.34
C LYS A 33 -6.78 -8.30 12.57
N ASN A 34 -6.83 -9.27 11.66
CA ASN A 34 -5.68 -9.64 10.83
C ASN A 34 -5.32 -8.50 9.85
N GLN A 35 -6.32 -7.86 9.24
CA GLN A 35 -6.10 -6.72 8.35
C GLN A 35 -5.51 -5.52 9.11
N ALA A 36 -6.08 -5.16 10.26
CA ALA A 36 -5.58 -4.07 11.09
C ALA A 36 -4.14 -4.33 11.58
N PHE A 37 -3.83 -5.56 11.94
CA PHE A 37 -2.47 -5.97 12.31
C PHE A 37 -1.50 -5.87 11.12
N ARG A 38 -1.92 -6.35 9.94
CA ARG A 38 -1.14 -6.22 8.70
C ARG A 38 -0.87 -4.75 8.38
N ASP A 39 -1.88 -3.90 8.45
CA ASP A 39 -1.75 -2.48 8.13
C ASP A 39 -0.85 -1.76 9.13
N GLN A 40 -0.95 -2.07 10.43
CA GLN A 40 -0.04 -1.54 11.44
C GLN A 40 1.41 -1.95 11.19
N LEU A 41 1.65 -3.21 10.84
CA LEU A 41 3.00 -3.68 10.51
C LEU A 41 3.53 -3.02 9.24
N PHE A 42 2.66 -2.79 8.25
CA PHE A 42 3.04 -2.09 7.02
C PHE A 42 3.46 -0.65 7.33
N LYS A 43 2.70 0.07 8.16
CA LYS A 43 3.07 1.41 8.62
C LYS A 43 4.42 1.42 9.34
N LYS A 44 4.62 0.52 10.30
CA LYS A 44 5.90 0.42 11.02
C LYS A 44 7.09 0.15 10.10
N LEU A 45 6.91 -0.77 9.16
CA LEU A 45 7.96 -1.15 8.22
C LEU A 45 8.32 -0.02 7.26
N ILE A 46 7.32 0.60 6.63
CA ILE A 46 7.53 1.53 5.52
C ILE A 46 7.62 2.97 5.99
N LEU A 47 6.71 3.40 6.87
CA LEU A 47 6.60 4.79 7.30
C LEU A 47 7.51 5.12 8.48
N GLU A 48 7.66 4.20 9.44
CA GLU A 48 8.48 4.45 10.64
C GLU A 48 9.91 3.89 10.52
N GLY A 49 10.12 2.92 9.63
CA GLY A 49 11.39 2.18 9.53
C GLY A 49 11.73 1.39 10.79
N ASP A 50 10.74 1.11 11.65
CA ASP A 50 10.93 0.42 12.92
C ASP A 50 10.76 -1.10 12.75
N LEU A 51 11.89 -1.80 12.71
CA LEU A 51 11.96 -3.26 12.68
C LEU A 51 12.11 -3.88 14.08
N SER A 52 12.23 -3.09 15.15
CA SER A 52 12.51 -3.59 16.50
C SER A 52 11.41 -4.52 17.04
N GLN A 53 10.18 -4.31 16.59
CA GLN A 53 9.00 -5.10 16.99
C GLN A 53 8.59 -6.14 15.94
N VAL A 54 9.28 -6.20 14.79
CA VAL A 54 8.90 -7.06 13.67
C VAL A 54 9.94 -8.16 13.53
N ASN A 55 9.57 -9.39 13.89
CA ASN A 55 10.40 -10.54 13.60
C ASN A 55 10.47 -10.71 12.07
N SER A 56 11.68 -10.56 11.50
CA SER A 56 11.92 -10.64 10.05
C SER A 56 11.46 -11.97 9.44
N ALA A 57 11.42 -13.06 10.21
CA ALA A 57 10.91 -14.35 9.77
C ALA A 57 9.39 -14.36 9.51
N VAL A 58 8.65 -13.44 10.12
CA VAL A 58 7.19 -13.35 10.01
C VAL A 58 6.77 -12.48 8.81
N ILE A 59 7.64 -11.58 8.35
CA ILE A 59 7.36 -10.64 7.27
C ILE A 59 6.87 -11.35 5.99
N PRO A 60 7.51 -12.41 5.47
CA PRO A 60 7.04 -13.10 4.26
C PRO A 60 5.69 -13.81 4.43
N THR A 61 5.31 -14.14 5.68
CA THR A 61 4.02 -14.77 5.96
C THR A 61 2.89 -13.76 5.91
N ILE A 62 3.16 -12.52 6.33
CA ILE A 62 2.18 -11.43 6.40
C ILE A 62 2.09 -10.68 5.07
N PHE A 63 3.23 -10.53 4.39
CA PHE A 63 3.38 -9.84 3.12
C PHE A 63 3.97 -10.82 2.11
N PRO A 64 3.15 -11.65 1.47
CA PRO A 64 3.62 -12.72 0.58
C PRO A 64 4.36 -12.21 -0.66
N THR A 65 4.18 -10.94 -1.03
CA THR A 65 4.97 -10.31 -2.11
C THR A 65 6.38 -9.91 -1.68
N ILE A 66 6.67 -9.88 -0.35
CA ILE A 66 8.02 -9.71 0.19
C ILE A 66 8.67 -11.07 0.33
N ARG A 67 9.59 -11.39 -0.57
CA ARG A 67 10.45 -12.57 -0.47
C ARG A 67 11.89 -12.21 -0.08
N LEU A 68 12.39 -12.84 0.97
CA LEU A 68 13.74 -12.60 1.47
C LEU A 68 14.86 -13.06 0.52
N ASP A 69 14.52 -13.78 -0.57
CA ASP A 69 15.45 -14.29 -1.58
C ASP A 69 15.65 -13.28 -2.72
N GLU A 70 16.78 -12.57 -2.68
CA GLU A 70 17.45 -11.84 -3.78
C GLU A 70 16.62 -10.85 -4.63
N THR A 71 15.38 -10.55 -4.24
CA THR A 71 14.54 -9.56 -4.91
C THR A 71 14.76 -8.19 -4.29
N SER A 72 15.06 -7.21 -5.14
CA SER A 72 14.97 -5.80 -4.74
C SER A 72 13.50 -5.38 -4.60
N TYR A 73 13.25 -4.26 -3.93
CA TYR A 73 11.94 -3.67 -3.66
C TYR A 73 11.96 -2.19 -3.98
N ARG A 74 10.80 -1.62 -4.31
CA ARG A 74 10.60 -0.18 -4.41
C ARG A 74 9.32 0.19 -3.66
N VAL A 75 9.31 1.37 -3.05
CA VAL A 75 8.07 1.95 -2.53
C VAL A 75 7.54 2.94 -3.55
N ALA A 76 6.24 2.88 -3.81
CA ALA A 76 5.53 3.88 -4.58
C ALA A 76 4.48 4.57 -3.71
N ILE A 77 4.30 5.86 -3.92
CA ILE A 77 3.25 6.67 -3.32
C ILE A 77 2.34 7.10 -4.45
N LEU A 78 1.04 6.87 -4.28
CA LEU A 78 0.01 7.16 -5.26
C LEU A 78 -1.02 8.10 -4.64
N THR A 79 -1.39 9.12 -5.39
CA THR A 79 -2.55 9.97 -5.12
C THR A 79 -3.46 9.98 -6.33
N ALA A 80 -4.70 10.43 -6.15
CA ALA A 80 -5.65 10.53 -7.24
C ALA A 80 -6.57 11.74 -7.08
N ASP A 81 -7.17 12.19 -8.18
CA ASP A 81 -8.14 13.28 -8.23
C ASP A 81 -9.18 12.96 -9.33
N GLY A 82 -10.36 13.59 -9.31
CA GLY A 82 -11.33 13.55 -10.41
C GLY A 82 -12.79 13.29 -10.02
N TRP A 83 -13.08 12.94 -8.77
CA TRP A 83 -14.46 12.65 -8.32
C TRP A 83 -15.12 13.79 -7.54
N GLY A 84 -14.35 14.82 -7.16
CA GLY A 84 -14.86 15.96 -6.42
C GLY A 84 -13.81 16.53 -5.46
N VAL A 85 -14.17 17.61 -4.78
CA VAL A 85 -13.33 18.24 -3.74
C VAL A 85 -13.73 17.81 -2.32
N GLU A 86 -14.84 17.08 -2.18
CA GLU A 86 -15.27 16.58 -0.89
C GLU A 86 -14.38 15.43 -0.41
N THR A 87 -14.13 15.39 0.90
CA THR A 87 -13.27 14.35 1.48
C THR A 87 -13.86 12.95 1.30
N ALA A 88 -15.19 12.81 1.37
CA ALA A 88 -15.86 11.53 1.16
C ALA A 88 -15.65 10.98 -0.26
N ASP A 89 -15.72 11.83 -1.28
CA ASP A 89 -15.49 11.43 -2.67
C ASP A 89 -14.04 10.98 -2.87
N GLN A 90 -13.09 11.71 -2.27
CA GLN A 90 -11.67 11.36 -2.31
C GLN A 90 -11.38 10.01 -1.64
N GLU A 91 -11.96 9.76 -0.46
CA GLU A 91 -11.81 8.48 0.25
C GLU A 91 -12.39 7.31 -0.56
N LEU A 92 -13.55 7.50 -1.19
CA LEU A 92 -14.18 6.51 -2.06
C LEU A 92 -13.34 6.23 -3.32
N LEU A 93 -12.75 7.27 -3.91
CA LEU A 93 -11.87 7.14 -5.06
C LEU A 93 -10.62 6.33 -4.69
N LEU A 94 -9.92 6.70 -3.62
CA LEU A 94 -8.73 5.99 -3.16
C LEU A 94 -9.05 4.55 -2.77
N PHE A 95 -10.20 4.29 -2.14
CA PHE A 95 -10.65 2.94 -1.85
C PHE A 95 -10.87 2.10 -3.12
N SER A 96 -11.48 2.71 -4.15
CA SER A 96 -11.72 2.05 -5.45
C SER A 96 -10.41 1.71 -6.15
N ILE A 97 -9.48 2.67 -6.22
CA ILE A 97 -8.14 2.47 -6.78
C ILE A 97 -7.39 1.38 -6.01
N HIS A 98 -7.40 1.43 -4.68
CA HIS A 98 -6.74 0.44 -3.83
C HIS A 98 -7.22 -0.99 -4.10
N ASN A 99 -8.52 -1.17 -4.35
CA ASN A 99 -9.06 -2.48 -4.71
C ASN A 99 -8.62 -2.91 -6.11
N MET A 100 -8.67 -2.02 -7.11
CA MET A 100 -8.20 -2.34 -8.46
C MET A 100 -6.70 -2.67 -8.49
N LEU A 101 -5.87 -1.96 -7.72
CA LEU A 101 -4.44 -2.24 -7.61
C LEU A 101 -4.16 -3.67 -7.12
N LYS A 102 -4.94 -4.17 -6.16
CA LYS A 102 -4.80 -5.55 -5.65
C LYS A 102 -5.13 -6.61 -6.71
N GLU A 103 -5.93 -6.25 -7.71
CA GLU A 103 -6.32 -7.15 -8.81
C GLU A 103 -5.34 -7.05 -9.99
N LEU A 104 -4.84 -5.85 -10.29
CA LEU A 104 -4.04 -5.57 -11.48
C LEU A 104 -2.53 -5.66 -11.25
N VAL A 105 -2.07 -5.45 -10.02
CA VAL A 105 -0.65 -5.31 -9.69
C VAL A 105 -0.26 -6.27 -8.57
N TYR A 106 0.77 -7.07 -8.82
CA TYR A 106 1.36 -7.92 -7.78
C TYR A 106 2.17 -7.07 -6.79
N CYS A 107 1.51 -6.59 -5.75
CA CYS A 107 2.10 -5.70 -4.74
C CYS A 107 1.37 -5.81 -3.40
N GLU A 108 2.02 -5.33 -2.34
CA GLU A 108 1.30 -5.00 -1.11
C GLU A 108 0.87 -3.53 -1.14
N THR A 109 -0.34 -3.26 -0.68
CA THR A 109 -0.88 -1.89 -0.58
C THR A 109 -1.39 -1.55 0.81
N LEU A 110 -1.37 -0.25 1.10
CA LEU A 110 -1.93 0.40 2.28
C LEU A 110 -2.52 1.76 1.87
N ILE A 111 -3.74 2.07 2.30
CA ILE A 111 -4.26 3.44 2.29
C ILE A 111 -3.80 4.13 3.57
N ASP A 112 -3.15 5.28 3.44
CA ASP A 112 -2.74 6.11 4.56
C ASP A 112 -3.09 7.57 4.28
N ASP A 113 -4.02 8.13 5.07
CA ASP A 113 -4.61 9.45 4.85
C ASP A 113 -5.12 9.62 3.40
N LYS A 114 -4.54 10.54 2.62
CA LYS A 114 -4.97 10.88 1.25
C LYS A 114 -4.14 10.22 0.14
N GLN A 115 -3.42 9.15 0.48
CA GLN A 115 -2.54 8.47 -0.45
C GLN A 115 -2.59 6.94 -0.29
N ILE A 116 -2.17 6.25 -1.33
CA ILE A 116 -1.94 4.81 -1.32
C ILE A 116 -0.43 4.59 -1.37
N ILE A 117 0.07 3.81 -0.42
CA ILE A 117 1.46 3.38 -0.39
C ILE A 117 1.50 1.95 -0.93
N LEU A 118 2.37 1.72 -1.90
CA LEU A 118 2.58 0.43 -2.52
C LEU A 118 4.00 -0.05 -2.24
N LEU A 119 4.14 -1.32 -1.88
CA LEU A 119 5.42 -2.01 -1.88
C LEU A 119 5.47 -2.92 -3.10
N LEU A 120 6.41 -2.61 -3.99
CA LEU A 120 6.57 -3.23 -5.29
C LEU A 120 7.81 -4.14 -5.27
N PRO A 121 7.69 -5.44 -5.64
CA PRO A 121 8.88 -6.25 -5.90
C PRO A 121 9.56 -5.72 -7.16
N ASN A 122 10.86 -5.41 -7.09
CA ASN A 122 11.67 -4.83 -8.16
C ASN A 122 12.02 -5.87 -9.24
N VAL A 123 11.00 -6.38 -9.91
CA VAL A 123 11.07 -6.91 -11.29
C VAL A 123 10.98 -5.73 -12.30
N PHE A 124 11.00 -4.49 -11.80
CA PHE A 124 10.79 -3.23 -12.52
C PHE A 124 11.97 -2.77 -13.38
N ALA A 125 13.12 -3.45 -13.36
CA ALA A 125 14.31 -2.96 -14.07
C ALA A 125 14.24 -3.13 -15.61
N THR A 126 13.33 -3.95 -16.15
CA THR A 126 13.26 -4.18 -17.62
C THR A 126 11.86 -4.49 -18.18
N GLU A 127 10.96 -5.19 -17.47
CA GLU A 127 9.67 -5.64 -18.04
C GLU A 127 8.43 -5.27 -17.22
N ALA A 128 8.55 -5.04 -15.90
CA ALA A 128 7.40 -4.78 -15.04
C ALA A 128 6.99 -3.30 -14.93
N GLU A 129 7.85 -2.36 -15.37
CA GLU A 129 7.49 -0.93 -15.38
C GLU A 129 6.39 -0.61 -16.40
N PRO A 130 6.44 -1.11 -17.66
CA PRO A 130 5.34 -0.94 -18.60
C PRO A 130 4.02 -1.57 -18.15
N SER A 131 4.05 -2.70 -17.44
CA SER A 131 2.81 -3.35 -16.96
C SER A 131 2.18 -2.57 -15.81
N PHE A 132 2.98 -2.01 -14.91
CA PHE A 132 2.49 -1.13 -13.86
C PHE A 132 1.88 0.15 -14.43
N ILE A 133 2.55 0.81 -15.39
CA ILE A 133 2.02 2.00 -16.06
C ILE A 133 0.68 1.70 -16.72
N ARG A 134 0.58 0.57 -17.46
CA ARG A 134 -0.70 0.14 -18.06
C ARG A 134 -1.80 -0.11 -17.04
N ALA A 135 -1.45 -0.66 -15.87
CA ALA A 135 -2.42 -0.85 -14.79
C ALA A 135 -2.94 0.49 -14.28
N ILE A 136 -2.07 1.50 -14.16
CA ILE A 136 -2.47 2.87 -13.80
C ILE A 136 -3.38 3.48 -14.88
N GLU A 137 -2.99 3.39 -16.15
CA GLU A 137 -3.81 3.88 -17.28
C GLU A 137 -5.20 3.21 -17.29
N GLN A 138 -5.27 1.90 -17.05
CA GLN A 138 -6.52 1.16 -16.96
C GLN A 138 -7.40 1.64 -15.80
N ILE A 139 -6.80 1.97 -14.65
CA ILE A 139 -7.50 2.51 -13.48
C ILE A 139 -8.06 3.90 -13.80
N GLU A 140 -7.24 4.79 -14.38
CA GLU A 140 -7.65 6.13 -14.80
C GLU A 140 -8.82 6.07 -15.79
N ASP A 141 -8.71 5.20 -16.80
CA ASP A 141 -9.74 5.00 -17.80
C ASP A 141 -11.04 4.44 -17.23
N PHE A 142 -10.96 3.50 -16.29
CA PHE A 142 -12.14 2.87 -15.71
C PHE A 142 -12.86 3.79 -14.72
N LEU A 143 -12.10 4.44 -13.84
CA LEU A 143 -12.66 5.30 -12.78
C LEU A 143 -12.85 6.75 -13.24
N LYS A 144 -12.35 7.14 -14.42
CA LYS A 144 -12.39 8.53 -14.91
C LYS A 144 -11.75 9.49 -13.92
N CYS A 145 -10.54 9.14 -13.50
CA CYS A 145 -9.74 9.90 -12.55
C CYS A 145 -8.34 10.17 -13.12
N THR A 146 -7.58 11.02 -12.45
CA THR A 146 -6.16 11.21 -12.68
C THR A 146 -5.40 10.65 -11.50
N VAL A 147 -4.39 9.85 -11.78
CA VAL A 147 -3.53 9.19 -10.80
C VAL A 147 -2.13 9.79 -10.92
N THR A 148 -1.49 10.08 -9.79
CA THR A 148 -0.09 10.53 -9.76
C THR A 148 0.71 9.61 -8.87
N VAL A 149 1.83 9.10 -9.40
CA VAL A 149 2.69 8.14 -8.72
C VAL A 149 4.12 8.64 -8.63
N SER A 150 4.72 8.55 -7.44
CA SER A 150 6.16 8.69 -7.24
C SER A 150 6.75 7.38 -6.74
N ILE A 151 7.88 6.95 -7.30
CA ILE A 151 8.53 5.68 -6.96
C ILE A 151 9.95 5.96 -6.44
N GLY A 152 10.33 5.38 -5.30
CA GLY A 152 11.69 5.50 -4.75
C GLY A 152 12.72 4.64 -5.47
N SER A 153 13.99 4.68 -5.08
CA SER A 153 15.03 3.80 -5.64
C SER A 153 14.82 2.34 -5.21
N PRO A 154 15.33 1.38 -6.00
CA PRO A 154 15.33 -0.03 -5.62
C PRO A 154 16.23 -0.31 -4.41
N VAL A 155 15.75 -1.16 -3.51
CA VAL A 155 16.45 -1.58 -2.30
C VAL A 155 16.41 -3.09 -2.12
N THR A 156 17.51 -3.72 -1.72
CA THR A 156 17.60 -5.19 -1.60
C THR A 156 17.38 -5.70 -0.18
N ALA A 157 17.23 -4.80 0.79
CA ALA A 157 17.12 -5.15 2.20
C ALA A 157 15.89 -4.49 2.83
N ILE A 158 15.21 -5.24 3.70
CA ILE A 158 13.97 -4.82 4.36
C ILE A 158 14.18 -3.53 5.17
N ASP A 159 15.34 -3.39 5.83
CA ASP A 159 15.71 -2.19 6.60
C ASP A 159 15.91 -0.94 5.74
N LYS A 160 15.95 -1.10 4.41
CA LYS A 160 16.07 0.01 3.45
C LYS A 160 14.74 0.35 2.78
N ILE A 161 13.65 -0.38 3.03
CA ILE A 161 12.33 -0.07 2.45
C ILE A 161 11.88 1.35 2.83
N HIS A 162 12.07 1.72 4.09
CA HIS A 162 11.78 3.06 4.60
C HIS A 162 12.60 4.16 3.87
N HIS A 163 13.84 3.88 3.47
CA HIS A 163 14.62 4.82 2.65
C HIS A 163 14.00 4.99 1.25
N SER A 164 13.52 3.92 0.62
CA SER A 164 12.80 4.00 -0.66
C SER A 164 11.53 4.84 -0.53
N PHE A 165 10.80 4.70 0.58
CA PHE A 165 9.62 5.53 0.89
C PHE A 165 9.94 7.02 0.96
N HIS A 166 10.96 7.40 1.75
CA HIS A 166 11.34 8.82 1.85
C HIS A 166 11.84 9.42 0.54
N GLU A 167 12.50 8.62 -0.30
CA GLU A 167 12.88 9.11 -1.63
C GLU A 167 11.64 9.33 -2.52
N ALA A 168 10.67 8.42 -2.50
CA ALA A 168 9.39 8.60 -3.21
C ALA A 168 8.68 9.87 -2.74
N GLU A 169 8.58 10.07 -1.43
CA GLU A 169 7.99 11.26 -0.80
C GLU A 169 8.73 12.54 -1.23
N ALA A 170 10.07 12.53 -1.22
CA ALA A 170 10.88 13.69 -1.57
C ALA A 170 10.77 14.09 -3.05
N ILE A 171 10.56 13.12 -3.95
CA ILE A 171 10.41 13.40 -5.39
C ILE A 171 8.96 13.67 -5.79
N PHE A 172 7.98 13.33 -4.95
CA PHE A 172 6.57 13.51 -5.26
C PHE A 172 6.25 14.92 -5.76
N PRO A 173 6.65 16.04 -5.10
CA PRO A 173 6.30 17.39 -5.53
C PRO A 173 6.73 17.78 -6.95
N PHE A 174 7.69 17.05 -7.55
CA PHE A 174 8.15 17.31 -8.91
C PHE A 174 7.11 17.03 -10.00
N TYR A 175 5.98 16.35 -9.68
CA TYR A 175 4.88 16.12 -10.64
C TYR A 175 4.31 17.42 -11.18
N THR A 176 4.24 18.46 -10.34
CA THR A 176 3.76 19.78 -10.73
C THR A 176 4.60 20.44 -11.83
N ILE A 177 5.85 19.99 -12.01
CA ILE A 177 6.82 20.50 -12.99
C ILE A 177 7.01 19.50 -14.16
N LEU A 178 6.33 18.36 -14.10
CA LEU A 178 6.33 17.28 -15.09
C LEU A 178 4.88 16.94 -15.50
N PRO A 179 4.17 17.86 -16.17
CA PRO A 179 2.72 17.75 -16.39
C PRO A 179 2.30 16.57 -17.28
N ASN A 180 3.23 15.89 -17.95
CA ASN A 180 2.95 14.75 -18.82
C ASN A 180 3.43 13.42 -18.22
N GLU A 181 3.89 13.40 -16.98
CA GLU A 181 4.44 12.21 -16.33
C GLU A 181 3.53 11.77 -15.19
N THR A 182 2.72 10.74 -15.44
CA THR A 182 1.88 10.07 -14.43
C THR A 182 2.73 9.35 -13.37
N VAL A 183 3.94 8.91 -13.76
CA VAL A 183 4.87 8.15 -12.91
C VAL A 183 6.25 8.82 -12.86
N ILE A 184 6.69 9.18 -11.66
CA ILE A 184 7.95 9.88 -11.39
C ILE A 184 8.91 8.96 -10.66
N THR A 185 10.14 8.92 -11.15
CA THR A 185 11.22 8.13 -10.56
C THR A 185 12.44 9.03 -10.31
N PRO A 186 13.38 8.63 -9.43
CA PRO A 186 14.57 9.42 -9.16
C PRO A 186 15.43 9.60 -10.40
N GLU A 187 15.42 8.63 -11.33
CA GLU A 187 16.14 8.70 -12.60
C GLU A 187 15.59 9.83 -13.49
N LYS A 188 14.26 9.98 -13.57
CA LYS A 188 13.61 11.07 -14.32
C LYS A 188 13.92 12.45 -13.72
N VAL A 189 14.01 12.55 -12.40
CA VAL A 189 14.34 13.83 -11.73
C VAL A 189 15.84 14.15 -11.85
N LYS A 190 16.74 13.19 -11.66
CA LYS A 190 18.21 13.38 -11.73
C LYS A 190 18.69 13.81 -13.12
N ASN A 191 18.05 13.31 -14.17
CA ASN A 191 18.38 13.68 -15.54
C ASN A 191 17.97 15.12 -15.91
N ARG A 192 17.28 15.86 -15.01
CA ARG A 192 17.08 17.31 -15.12
C ARG A 192 18.27 18.06 -14.54
N THR A 193 19.25 18.38 -15.38
CA THR A 193 20.34 19.33 -15.14
C THR A 193 19.82 20.77 -14.95
N GLY A 194 19.12 21.03 -13.84
CA GLY A 194 18.60 22.38 -13.52
C GLY A 194 18.14 22.62 -12.08
N GLY A 195 17.99 21.59 -11.25
CA GLY A 195 17.69 21.74 -9.82
C GLY A 195 18.46 20.69 -9.04
N ALA A 196 19.44 21.11 -8.25
CA ALA A 196 20.28 20.19 -7.49
C ALA A 196 19.42 19.40 -6.49
N ILE A 197 19.30 18.09 -6.71
CA ILE A 197 19.03 17.16 -5.61
C ILE A 197 20.29 17.20 -4.74
N ARG A 198 20.26 18.02 -3.68
CA ARG A 198 21.23 17.84 -2.59
C ARG A 198 20.97 16.44 -2.07
N SER A 199 21.91 15.55 -2.34
CA SER A 199 21.97 14.23 -1.73
C SER A 199 21.72 14.39 -0.23
N VAL A 200 20.62 13.83 0.24
CA VAL A 200 20.32 13.75 1.67
C VAL A 200 21.42 12.88 2.26
N GLN A 201 22.41 13.52 2.86
CA GLN A 201 23.40 12.79 3.64
C GLN A 201 22.71 12.20 4.86
N PRO A 202 23.00 10.95 5.24
CA PRO A 202 22.48 10.39 6.47
C PRO A 202 22.92 11.28 7.63
N ILE A 203 21.95 11.69 8.46
CA ILE A 203 22.17 12.46 9.68
C ILE A 203 23.19 11.68 10.52
N ARG A 204 24.44 12.16 10.55
CA ARG A 204 25.46 11.61 11.44
C ARG A 204 25.02 11.87 12.88
N LYS A 205 24.75 10.80 13.62
CA LYS A 205 24.56 10.87 15.09
C LYS A 205 25.75 11.61 15.71
N PRO A 206 25.52 12.56 16.64
CA PRO A 206 26.62 13.22 17.33
C PRO A 206 27.39 12.18 18.17
N LYS A 207 28.72 12.15 17.98
CA LYS A 207 29.63 11.42 18.87
C LYS A 207 29.52 12.04 20.27
N LEU A 208 28.98 11.29 21.21
CA LEU A 208 29.16 11.58 22.63
C LEU A 208 30.66 11.43 22.95
N SER A 209 31.28 12.54 23.33
CA SER A 209 32.64 12.57 23.87
C SER A 209 32.62 12.01 25.30
N PRO A 210 33.56 11.12 25.68
CA PRO A 210 33.72 10.74 27.07
C PRO A 210 34.42 11.88 27.81
N TYR A 211 33.76 12.41 28.84
CA TYR A 211 34.41 13.03 29.98
C TYR A 211 34.23 12.10 31.17
#